data_AF-A0AAJ1I7N7-F1
#
_entry.id   AF-A0AAJ1I7N7-F1
#
_cell.length_a   1.000
_cell.length_b   1.000
_cell.length_c   1.000
_cell.angle_alpha   90.00
_cell.angle_beta   90.00
_cell.angle_gamma   90.00
#
_symmetry.space_group_name_H-M   'P 1'
#
loop_
_entity.id
_entity.type
_entity.pdbx_description
1 polymer ?
#
loop_
_entity_poly.entity_id
_entity_poly.type
_entity_poly.pdbx_seq_one_letter_code
_entity_poly.pdbx_strand_id
1 'polypeptide(L)'
;MKTRTTPVHTDFLGATQAARLVAQVGVAACLAGLADAIEQDFARWPDFEKSARIAHHSPGGVIELMPVSDALDYAFKYVNGHPDNADRDLPTVMAFGALADVATGLPVFLSDLTLATALRTAATSALAARRLARQGCRSMALIGAGLQSEFQALAFTHLLGVERLRIFDIDVQAMRKLVDNLGHAGIAAQRITCCTSSAQALEGADIVTTVTAAKRRACVIADADVR
;
A
#
# COMPACT_ATOMS: atom_id res chain seq x y z
N MET A 1 -3.26 -39.83 34.10
CA MET A 1 -4.14 -39.21 33.08
C MET A 1 -3.25 -38.42 32.15
N LYS A 2 -2.95 -38.94 30.94
CA LYS A 2 -2.08 -38.22 29.98
C LYS A 2 -2.90 -37.07 29.38
N THR A 3 -2.61 -35.85 29.79
CA THR A 3 -3.16 -34.64 29.17
C THR A 3 -2.77 -34.64 27.69
N ARG A 4 -3.74 -34.88 26.81
CA ARG A 4 -3.60 -34.64 25.38
C ARG A 4 -3.35 -33.16 25.20
N THR A 5 -2.09 -32.76 25.05
CA THR A 5 -1.75 -31.42 24.58
C THR A 5 -2.11 -31.35 23.11
N THR A 6 -3.14 -30.55 22.78
CA THR A 6 -3.41 -30.19 21.39
C THR A 6 -2.14 -29.58 20.80
N PRO A 7 -1.68 -30.00 19.61
CA PRO A 7 -0.50 -29.42 18.99
C PRO A 7 -0.73 -27.92 18.80
N VAL A 8 0.19 -27.12 19.30
CA VAL A 8 0.23 -25.68 19.04
C VAL A 8 0.62 -25.50 17.57
N HIS A 9 -0.19 -24.77 16.81
CA HIS A 9 0.02 -24.54 15.38
C HIS A 9 0.08 -23.04 15.08
N THR A 10 1.07 -22.63 14.29
CA THR A 10 1.16 -21.29 13.71
C THR A 10 1.05 -21.43 12.21
N ASP A 11 0.01 -20.82 11.63
CA ASP A 11 -0.14 -20.80 10.18
C ASP A 11 0.91 -19.88 9.55
N PHE A 12 1.42 -20.27 8.38
CA PHE A 12 2.40 -19.48 7.64
C PHE A 12 1.96 -19.21 6.21
N LEU A 13 1.98 -17.94 5.81
CA LEU A 13 1.73 -17.49 4.44
C LEU A 13 2.98 -16.85 3.84
N GLY A 14 3.72 -17.61 3.03
CA GLY A 14 4.88 -17.10 2.30
C GLY A 14 4.49 -16.23 1.11
N ALA A 15 5.43 -15.44 0.58
CA ALA A 15 5.20 -14.49 -0.52
C ALA A 15 4.52 -15.12 -1.76
N THR A 16 4.96 -16.31 -2.19
CA THR A 16 4.35 -17.02 -3.33
C THR A 16 2.90 -17.43 -3.06
N GLN A 17 2.59 -17.85 -1.84
CA GLN A 17 1.23 -18.22 -1.45
C GLN A 17 0.34 -16.98 -1.33
N ALA A 18 0.86 -15.88 -0.78
CA ALA A 18 0.17 -14.60 -0.73
C ALA A 18 -0.17 -14.09 -2.13
N ALA A 19 0.78 -14.15 -3.08
CA ALA A 19 0.54 -13.77 -4.47
C ALA A 19 -0.53 -14.63 -5.14
N ARG A 20 -0.51 -15.96 -4.91
CA ARG A 20 -1.55 -16.88 -5.42
C ARG A 20 -2.92 -16.57 -4.83
N LEU A 21 -2.99 -16.29 -3.54
CA LEU A 21 -4.23 -15.91 -2.87
C LEU A 21 -4.81 -14.62 -3.48
N VAL A 22 -3.98 -13.59 -3.67
CA VAL A 22 -4.42 -12.34 -4.30
C VAL A 22 -4.84 -12.55 -5.76
N ALA A 23 -4.15 -13.41 -6.51
CA ALA A 23 -4.55 -13.75 -7.87
C ALA A 23 -5.88 -14.51 -7.92
N GLN A 24 -6.14 -15.40 -6.96
CA GLN A 24 -7.37 -16.18 -6.86
C GLN A 24 -8.56 -15.31 -6.43
N VAL A 25 -8.37 -14.43 -5.44
CA VAL A 25 -9.42 -13.53 -4.95
C VAL A 25 -9.65 -12.37 -5.94
N GLY A 26 -8.61 -11.92 -6.61
CA GLY A 26 -8.60 -10.77 -7.50
C GLY A 26 -8.23 -9.48 -6.76
N VAL A 27 -7.36 -8.66 -7.37
CA VAL A 27 -6.84 -7.43 -6.76
C VAL A 27 -7.94 -6.46 -6.36
N ALA A 28 -8.96 -6.27 -7.20
CA ALA A 28 -10.08 -5.37 -6.91
C ALA A 28 -10.87 -5.82 -5.67
N ALA A 29 -11.14 -7.13 -5.53
CA ALA A 29 -11.82 -7.69 -4.36
C ALA A 29 -10.95 -7.60 -3.10
N CYS A 30 -9.64 -7.86 -3.20
CA CYS A 30 -8.72 -7.65 -2.09
C CYS A 30 -8.71 -6.19 -1.63
N LEU A 31 -8.68 -5.22 -2.55
CA LEU A 31 -8.68 -3.79 -2.24
C LEU A 31 -9.98 -3.37 -1.55
N ALA A 32 -11.13 -3.83 -2.05
CA ALA A 32 -12.44 -3.55 -1.44
C ALA A 32 -12.53 -4.14 -0.03
N GLY A 33 -12.21 -5.43 0.13
CA GLY A 33 -12.26 -6.09 1.45
C GLY A 33 -11.30 -5.47 2.45
N LEU A 34 -10.10 -5.07 2.02
CA LEU A 34 -9.16 -4.34 2.89
C LEU A 34 -9.70 -2.96 3.27
N ALA A 35 -10.29 -2.21 2.32
CA ALA A 35 -10.86 -0.90 2.62
C ALA A 35 -12.01 -1.00 3.64
N ASP A 36 -12.88 -2.01 3.48
CA ASP A 36 -13.99 -2.25 4.41
C ASP A 36 -13.48 -2.64 5.81
N ALA A 37 -12.50 -3.55 5.90
CA ALA A 37 -11.90 -3.94 7.18
C ALA A 37 -11.20 -2.76 7.86
N ILE A 38 -10.43 -1.97 7.11
CA ILE A 38 -9.77 -0.76 7.63
C ILE A 38 -10.82 0.25 8.11
N GLU A 39 -11.91 0.45 7.38
CA GLU A 39 -12.99 1.38 7.77
C GLU A 39 -13.66 0.94 9.08
N GLN A 40 -13.91 -0.36 9.25
CA GLN A 40 -14.45 -0.93 10.48
C GLN A 40 -13.49 -0.77 11.66
N ASP A 41 -12.20 -1.04 11.47
CA ASP A 41 -11.19 -0.88 12.52
C ASP A 41 -10.99 0.60 12.91
N PHE A 42 -10.96 1.52 11.95
CA PHE A 42 -10.90 2.95 12.25
C PHE A 42 -12.14 3.46 13.00
N ALA A 43 -13.31 2.83 12.81
CA ALA A 43 -14.53 3.19 13.55
C ALA A 43 -14.44 2.83 15.05
N ARG A 44 -13.64 1.82 15.40
CA ARG A 44 -13.37 1.38 16.78
C ARG A 44 -11.97 1.79 17.26
N TRP A 45 -11.45 2.91 16.75
CA TRP A 45 -10.12 3.41 17.09
C TRP A 45 -9.77 3.46 18.59
N PRO A 46 -10.69 3.81 19.53
CA PRO A 46 -10.40 3.80 20.96
C PRO A 46 -10.09 2.42 21.54
N ASP A 47 -10.56 1.35 20.91
CA ASP A 47 -10.44 -0.03 21.42
C ASP A 47 -9.04 -0.62 21.22
N PHE A 48 -8.19 0.05 20.44
CA PHE A 48 -6.82 -0.37 20.19
C PHE A 48 -5.83 0.21 21.19
N GLU A 49 -4.93 -0.63 21.69
CA GLU A 49 -3.67 -0.21 22.29
C GLU A 49 -2.69 0.19 21.18
N LYS A 50 -2.41 1.49 21.12
CA LYS A 50 -1.66 2.12 20.01
C LYS A 50 -0.33 2.64 20.51
N SER A 51 0.71 2.43 19.73
CA SER A 51 2.00 3.08 19.94
C SER A 51 2.56 3.62 18.62
N ALA A 52 3.41 4.64 18.72
CA ALA A 52 4.21 5.04 17.57
C ALA A 52 5.18 3.91 17.22
N ARG A 53 5.35 3.64 15.92
CA ARG A 53 6.30 2.63 15.44
C ARG A 53 7.72 2.92 15.91
N ILE A 54 8.47 1.87 16.19
CA ILE A 54 9.89 1.96 16.54
C ILE A 54 10.68 1.96 15.24
N ALA A 55 11.62 2.88 15.08
CA ALA A 55 12.42 3.03 13.87
C ALA A 55 13.93 2.99 14.16
N HIS A 56 14.65 2.18 13.40
CA HIS A 56 16.11 2.13 13.38
C HIS A 56 16.62 2.67 12.05
N HIS A 57 17.19 3.87 12.08
CA HIS A 57 17.70 4.54 10.89
C HIS A 57 19.14 4.13 10.58
N SER A 58 19.42 3.90 9.30
CA SER A 58 20.76 3.76 8.71
C SER A 58 20.99 4.90 7.71
N PRO A 59 22.18 5.09 7.13
CA PRO A 59 22.37 6.08 6.06
C PRO A 59 21.45 5.83 4.86
N GLY A 60 21.41 4.59 4.34
CA GLY A 60 20.65 4.22 3.13
C GLY A 60 19.16 3.89 3.35
N GLY A 61 18.69 3.80 4.60
CA GLY A 61 17.30 3.41 4.82
C GLY A 61 16.83 3.46 6.28
N VAL A 62 15.78 2.72 6.56
CA VAL A 62 15.18 2.54 7.88
C VAL A 62 14.59 1.15 7.98
N ILE A 63 14.59 0.59 9.18
CA ILE A 63 13.85 -0.61 9.57
C ILE A 63 12.89 -0.21 10.69
N GLU A 64 11.64 -0.63 10.60
CA GLU A 64 10.58 -0.25 11.52
C GLU A 64 9.83 -1.48 12.06
N LEU A 65 9.39 -1.38 13.31
CA LEU A 65 8.43 -2.30 13.94
C LEU A 65 7.15 -1.54 14.26
N MET A 66 6.03 -2.04 13.76
CA MET A 66 4.70 -1.43 13.87
C MET A 66 3.76 -2.35 14.66
N PRO A 67 3.74 -2.31 16.00
CA PRO A 67 2.83 -3.10 16.80
C PRO A 67 1.49 -2.38 17.03
N VAL A 68 0.41 -3.16 17.17
CA VAL A 68 -0.91 -2.71 17.62
C VAL A 68 -1.64 -3.91 18.21
N SER A 69 -2.51 -3.70 19.20
CA SER A 69 -3.39 -4.76 19.70
C SER A 69 -4.75 -4.21 20.09
N ASP A 70 -5.73 -5.09 20.20
CA ASP A 70 -6.97 -4.86 20.93
C ASP A 70 -7.08 -5.89 22.08
N ALA A 71 -8.30 -6.14 22.58
CA ALA A 71 -8.53 -7.09 23.66
C ALA A 71 -8.32 -8.57 23.25
N LEU A 72 -8.30 -8.88 21.96
CA LEU A 72 -8.25 -10.24 21.43
C LEU A 72 -6.94 -10.52 20.70
N ASP A 73 -6.53 -9.60 19.83
CA ASP A 73 -5.45 -9.81 18.88
C ASP A 73 -4.30 -8.83 19.09
N TYR A 74 -3.07 -9.36 19.01
CA TYR A 74 -1.84 -8.59 18.90
C TYR A 74 -1.25 -8.79 17.50
N ALA A 75 -1.03 -7.69 16.78
CA ALA A 75 -0.40 -7.71 15.47
C ALA A 75 0.86 -6.87 15.47
N PHE A 76 1.88 -7.33 14.73
CA PHE A 76 3.01 -6.48 14.40
C PHE A 76 3.47 -6.66 12.96
N LYS A 77 4.09 -5.62 12.42
CA LYS A 77 4.78 -5.67 11.14
C LYS A 77 6.24 -5.23 11.28
N TYR A 78 7.14 -6.07 10.80
CA TYR A 78 8.49 -5.67 10.40
C TYR A 78 8.42 -5.09 8.99
N VAL A 79 9.04 -3.94 8.77
CA VAL A 79 9.14 -3.34 7.44
C VAL A 79 10.44 -2.55 7.27
N ASN A 80 11.04 -2.60 6.09
CA ASN A 80 12.14 -1.71 5.73
C ASN A 80 11.71 -0.63 4.72
N GLY A 81 12.48 0.46 4.65
CA GLY A 81 12.41 1.45 3.58
C GLY A 81 13.81 1.84 3.12
N HIS A 82 14.23 1.32 1.97
CA HIS A 82 15.58 1.52 1.41
C HIS A 82 15.47 1.89 -0.07
N PRO A 83 15.44 3.19 -0.43
CA PRO A 83 15.28 3.62 -1.82
C PRO A 83 16.31 2.99 -2.77
N ASP A 84 17.57 2.91 -2.34
CA ASP A 84 18.70 2.40 -3.13
C ASP A 84 18.69 0.87 -3.34
N ASN A 85 17.70 0.15 -2.77
CA ASN A 85 17.55 -1.28 -3.04
C ASN A 85 17.24 -1.56 -4.52
N ALA A 86 16.62 -0.60 -5.22
CA ALA A 86 16.34 -0.72 -6.65
C ALA A 86 17.62 -0.95 -7.48
N ASP A 87 18.74 -0.32 -7.08
CA ASP A 87 20.04 -0.46 -7.74
C ASP A 87 20.68 -1.85 -7.52
N ARG A 88 20.07 -2.67 -6.65
CA ARG A 88 20.56 -3.98 -6.21
C ARG A 88 19.56 -5.10 -6.52
N ASP A 89 18.58 -4.83 -7.38
CA ASP A 89 17.48 -5.76 -7.71
C ASP A 89 16.67 -6.23 -6.49
N LEU A 90 16.59 -5.39 -5.44
CA LEU A 90 15.80 -5.65 -4.25
C LEU A 90 14.58 -4.69 -4.18
N PRO A 91 13.45 -5.11 -3.60
CA PRO A 91 12.35 -4.19 -3.33
C PRO A 91 12.77 -3.09 -2.34
N THR A 92 12.35 -1.85 -2.62
CA THR A 92 12.51 -0.71 -1.69
C THR A 92 11.83 -0.95 -0.35
N VAL A 93 10.72 -1.67 -0.37
CA VAL A 93 9.92 -2.04 0.80
C VAL A 93 9.72 -3.55 0.80
N MET A 94 10.13 -4.20 1.88
CA MET A 94 9.89 -5.60 2.20
C MET A 94 9.31 -5.67 3.61
N ALA A 95 8.37 -6.57 3.82
CA ALA A 95 7.70 -6.68 5.10
C ALA A 95 7.26 -8.10 5.40
N PHE A 96 7.22 -8.42 6.69
CA PHE A 96 6.52 -9.59 7.21
C PHE A 96 5.90 -9.21 8.56
N GLY A 97 5.00 -10.02 9.06
CA GLY A 97 4.37 -9.76 10.36
C GLY A 97 3.63 -10.97 10.88
N ALA A 98 3.17 -10.86 12.11
CA ALA A 98 2.43 -11.92 12.76
C ALA A 98 1.17 -11.37 13.44
N LEU A 99 0.21 -12.28 13.62
CA LEU A 99 -0.96 -12.14 14.48
C LEU A 99 -0.80 -13.12 15.64
N ALA A 100 -1.09 -12.67 16.85
CA ALA A 100 -1.02 -13.47 18.07
C ALA A 100 -2.27 -13.26 18.93
N ASP A 101 -2.68 -14.33 19.61
CA ASP A 101 -3.75 -14.28 20.61
C ASP A 101 -3.24 -13.57 21.88
N VAL A 102 -3.93 -12.51 22.31
CA VAL A 102 -3.52 -11.71 23.48
C VAL A 102 -3.64 -12.50 24.78
N ALA A 103 -4.65 -13.38 24.89
CA ALA A 103 -4.92 -14.12 26.12
C ALA A 103 -3.80 -15.13 26.47
N THR A 104 -3.15 -15.70 25.46
CA THR A 104 -2.15 -16.77 25.60
C THR A 104 -0.76 -16.41 25.10
N GLY A 105 -0.64 -15.36 24.28
CA GLY A 105 0.59 -14.99 23.57
C GLY A 105 0.95 -15.91 22.40
N LEU A 106 0.05 -16.82 22.01
CA LEU A 106 0.29 -17.76 20.90
C LEU A 106 0.32 -17.00 19.56
N PRO A 107 1.44 -17.02 18.79
CA PRO A 107 1.41 -16.59 17.40
C PRO A 107 0.54 -17.54 16.58
N VAL A 108 -0.61 -17.05 16.12
CA VAL A 108 -1.57 -17.84 15.34
C VAL A 108 -1.24 -17.81 13.85
N PHE A 109 -0.64 -16.71 13.36
CA PHE A 109 -0.36 -16.52 11.94
C PHE A 109 0.91 -15.71 11.72
N LEU A 110 1.76 -16.14 10.79
CA LEU A 110 2.94 -15.43 10.31
C LEU A 110 2.82 -15.27 8.78
N SER A 111 3.07 -14.08 8.25
CA SER A 111 2.88 -13.81 6.82
C SER A 111 3.98 -12.93 6.25
N ASP A 112 4.35 -13.18 4.98
CA ASP A 112 4.87 -12.11 4.13
C ASP A 112 3.82 -11.01 4.04
N LEU A 113 4.25 -9.77 4.21
CA LEU A 113 3.39 -8.59 4.15
C LEU A 113 3.89 -7.59 3.10
N THR A 114 4.76 -8.00 2.18
CA THR A 114 5.29 -7.11 1.15
C THR A 114 4.18 -6.70 0.17
N LEU A 115 3.48 -7.70 -0.39
CA LEU A 115 2.31 -7.46 -1.25
C LEU A 115 1.14 -6.85 -0.47
N ALA A 116 0.87 -7.37 0.74
CA ALA A 116 -0.18 -6.83 1.60
C ALA A 116 0.08 -5.36 1.97
N THR A 117 1.35 -4.96 2.12
CA THR A 117 1.71 -3.56 2.36
C THR A 117 1.33 -2.66 1.20
N ALA A 118 1.51 -3.11 -0.05
CA ALA A 118 1.08 -2.32 -1.21
C ALA A 118 -0.45 -2.23 -1.30
N LEU A 119 -1.14 -3.36 -1.14
CA LEU A 119 -2.62 -3.42 -1.16
C LEU A 119 -3.25 -2.56 -0.07
N ARG A 120 -2.85 -2.73 1.20
CA ARG A 120 -3.43 -1.98 2.32
C ARG A 120 -3.13 -0.48 2.20
N THR A 121 -1.95 -0.10 1.69
CA THR A 121 -1.60 1.33 1.52
C THR A 121 -2.53 1.98 0.49
N ALA A 122 -2.78 1.31 -0.63
CA ALA A 122 -3.71 1.80 -1.65
C ALA A 122 -5.16 1.80 -1.16
N ALA A 123 -5.59 0.75 -0.45
CA ALA A 123 -6.92 0.67 0.15
C ALA A 123 -7.16 1.79 1.17
N THR A 124 -6.20 2.06 2.07
CA THR A 124 -6.28 3.19 3.02
C THR A 124 -6.36 4.53 2.27
N SER A 125 -5.56 4.71 1.22
CA SER A 125 -5.53 5.96 0.44
C SER A 125 -6.88 6.21 -0.25
N ALA A 126 -7.44 5.18 -0.88
CA ALA A 126 -8.76 5.23 -1.48
C ALA A 126 -9.87 5.47 -0.43
N LEU A 127 -9.84 4.77 0.71
CA LEU A 127 -10.80 5.00 1.80
C LEU A 127 -10.77 6.46 2.28
N ALA A 128 -9.58 7.01 2.52
CA ALA A 128 -9.43 8.41 2.91
C ALA A 128 -10.00 9.35 1.83
N ALA A 129 -9.68 9.11 0.56
CA ALA A 129 -10.18 9.91 -0.54
C ALA A 129 -11.71 9.80 -0.72
N ARG A 130 -12.34 8.65 -0.45
CA ARG A 130 -13.81 8.52 -0.44
C ARG A 130 -14.48 9.50 0.53
N ARG A 131 -13.81 9.84 1.63
CA ARG A 131 -14.32 10.75 2.67
C ARG A 131 -13.90 12.20 2.46
N LEU A 132 -12.74 12.44 1.86
CA LEU A 132 -12.11 13.77 1.80
C LEU A 132 -12.15 14.42 0.42
N ALA A 133 -12.17 13.62 -0.66
CA ALA A 133 -12.20 14.15 -2.01
C ALA A 133 -13.59 14.69 -2.36
N ARG A 134 -13.61 15.64 -3.30
CA ARG A 134 -14.85 16.19 -3.85
C ARG A 134 -15.67 15.06 -4.51
N GLN A 135 -17.00 15.16 -4.42
CA GLN A 135 -17.87 14.22 -5.12
C GLN A 135 -17.68 14.32 -6.64
N GLY A 136 -17.69 13.16 -7.32
CA GLY A 136 -17.56 13.10 -8.78
C GLY A 136 -16.16 13.32 -9.33
N CYS A 137 -15.10 13.17 -8.53
CA CYS A 137 -13.72 13.11 -9.05
C CYS A 137 -13.57 11.97 -10.08
N ARG A 138 -12.98 12.27 -11.24
CA ARG A 138 -12.77 11.30 -12.35
C ARG A 138 -11.34 11.27 -12.86
N SER A 139 -10.50 12.23 -12.48
CA SER A 139 -9.12 12.35 -12.94
C SER A 139 -8.14 12.30 -11.76
N MET A 140 -7.06 11.53 -11.87
CA MET A 140 -6.02 11.47 -10.85
C MET A 140 -4.63 11.70 -11.46
N ALA A 141 -3.86 12.61 -10.86
CA ALA A 141 -2.42 12.71 -11.05
C ALA A 141 -1.71 11.69 -10.16
N LEU A 142 -0.78 10.92 -10.73
CA LEU A 142 0.03 9.93 -10.03
C LEU A 142 1.50 10.25 -10.26
N ILE A 143 2.15 10.80 -9.24
CA ILE A 143 3.54 11.24 -9.27
C ILE A 143 4.41 10.22 -8.54
N GLY A 144 5.27 9.54 -9.28
CA GLY A 144 5.99 8.34 -8.88
C GLY A 144 5.35 7.09 -9.50
N ALA A 145 6.13 6.35 -10.29
CA ALA A 145 5.77 5.12 -11.00
C ALA A 145 6.48 3.87 -10.42
N GLY A 146 6.85 3.94 -9.14
CA GLY A 146 7.41 2.82 -8.37
C GLY A 146 6.36 1.78 -7.97
N LEU A 147 6.74 0.83 -7.11
CA LEU A 147 5.90 -0.33 -6.72
C LEU A 147 4.48 0.02 -6.23
N GLN A 148 4.29 1.17 -5.57
CA GLN A 148 2.98 1.55 -5.03
C GLN A 148 2.03 2.07 -6.12
N SER A 149 2.56 2.52 -7.26
CA SER A 149 1.83 3.25 -8.28
C SER A 149 0.73 2.40 -8.93
N GLU A 150 1.01 1.13 -9.24
CA GLU A 150 0.03 0.19 -9.78
C GLU A 150 -1.16 0.02 -8.83
N PHE A 151 -0.90 -0.23 -7.54
CA PHE A 151 -1.95 -0.47 -6.55
C PHE A 151 -2.77 0.78 -6.27
N GLN A 152 -2.14 1.97 -6.22
CA GLN A 152 -2.85 3.23 -6.09
C GLN A 152 -3.79 3.47 -7.29
N ALA A 153 -3.28 3.33 -8.51
CA ALA A 153 -4.09 3.45 -9.72
C ALA A 153 -5.30 2.50 -9.72
N LEU A 154 -5.09 1.24 -9.35
CA LEU A 154 -6.15 0.23 -9.26
C LEU A 154 -7.16 0.56 -8.15
N ALA A 155 -6.70 0.92 -6.95
CA ALA A 155 -7.60 1.25 -5.84
C ALA A 155 -8.49 2.45 -6.15
N PHE A 156 -7.91 3.53 -6.68
CA PHE A 156 -8.68 4.71 -7.07
C PHE A 156 -9.62 4.44 -8.25
N THR A 157 -9.22 3.59 -9.20
CA THR A 157 -10.11 3.19 -10.29
C THR A 157 -11.29 2.36 -9.79
N HIS A 158 -11.03 1.32 -8.99
CA HIS A 158 -12.06 0.37 -8.57
C HIS A 158 -12.94 0.88 -7.43
N LEU A 159 -12.40 1.67 -6.50
CA LEU A 159 -13.12 2.08 -5.29
C LEU A 159 -13.66 3.51 -5.35
N LEU A 160 -13.11 4.39 -6.20
CA LEU A 160 -13.56 5.78 -6.35
C LEU A 160 -14.10 6.10 -7.75
N GLY A 161 -13.96 5.20 -8.72
CA GLY A 161 -14.37 5.46 -10.10
C GLY A 161 -13.50 6.51 -10.79
N VAL A 162 -12.20 6.54 -10.50
CA VAL A 162 -11.25 7.32 -11.31
C VAL A 162 -11.20 6.74 -12.73
N GLU A 163 -11.43 7.60 -13.71
CA GLU A 163 -11.51 7.24 -15.13
C GLU A 163 -10.22 7.56 -15.88
N ARG A 164 -9.48 8.60 -15.48
CA ARG A 164 -8.28 9.08 -16.17
C ARG A 164 -7.10 9.19 -15.21
N LEU A 165 -5.95 8.70 -15.63
CA LEU A 165 -4.68 8.73 -14.92
C LEU A 165 -3.71 9.63 -15.67
N ARG A 166 -3.08 10.57 -14.97
CA ARG A 166 -1.99 11.41 -15.47
C ARG A 166 -0.73 11.05 -14.69
N ILE A 167 0.20 10.34 -15.32
CA ILE A 167 1.34 9.74 -14.63
C ILE A 167 2.61 10.52 -14.91
N PHE A 168 3.44 10.72 -13.89
CA PHE A 168 4.77 11.29 -14.05
C PHE A 168 5.77 10.59 -13.12
N ASP A 169 6.92 10.22 -13.68
CA ASP A 169 8.11 9.84 -12.94
C ASP A 169 9.33 10.43 -13.65
N ILE A 170 10.42 10.66 -12.90
CA ILE A 170 11.71 11.05 -13.48
C ILE A 170 12.33 9.91 -14.30
N ASP A 171 11.98 8.65 -13.98
CA ASP A 171 12.35 7.47 -14.74
C ASP A 171 11.25 7.10 -15.74
N VAL A 172 11.57 7.29 -17.03
CA VAL A 172 10.69 6.94 -18.15
C VAL A 172 10.42 5.43 -18.21
N GLN A 173 11.35 4.58 -17.78
CA GLN A 173 11.15 3.13 -17.77
C GLN A 173 10.15 2.72 -16.68
N ALA A 174 10.19 3.37 -15.51
CA ALA A 174 9.19 3.17 -14.46
C ALA A 174 7.78 3.50 -14.96
N MET A 175 7.61 4.62 -15.69
CA MET A 175 6.33 4.97 -16.31
C MET A 175 5.87 3.94 -17.35
N ARG A 176 6.77 3.46 -18.21
CA ARG A 176 6.44 2.42 -19.21
C ARG A 176 5.97 1.13 -18.55
N LYS A 177 6.73 0.63 -17.57
CA LYS A 177 6.37 -0.55 -16.76
C LYS A 177 4.99 -0.38 -16.11
N LEU A 178 4.71 0.79 -15.55
CA LEU A 178 3.40 1.09 -14.96
C LEU A 178 2.27 1.01 -16.00
N VAL A 179 2.44 1.65 -17.18
CA VAL A 179 1.44 1.58 -18.26
C VAL A 179 1.20 0.13 -18.69
N ASP A 180 2.25 -0.64 -18.89
CA ASP A 180 2.15 -2.04 -19.29
C ASP A 180 1.41 -2.87 -18.23
N ASN A 181 1.77 -2.73 -16.95
CA ASN A 181 1.12 -3.42 -15.83
C ASN A 181 -0.37 -3.05 -15.71
N LEU A 182 -0.71 -1.77 -15.87
CA LEU A 182 -2.10 -1.31 -15.85
C LEU A 182 -2.88 -1.85 -17.05
N GLY A 183 -2.25 -1.95 -18.22
CA GLY A 183 -2.81 -2.61 -19.40
C GLY A 183 -3.16 -4.07 -19.12
N HIS A 184 -2.25 -4.84 -18.53
CA HIS A 184 -2.50 -6.22 -18.11
C HIS A 184 -3.61 -6.34 -17.04
N ALA A 185 -3.78 -5.31 -16.21
CA ALA A 185 -4.85 -5.23 -15.22
C ALA A 185 -6.19 -4.71 -15.79
N GLY A 186 -6.28 -4.48 -17.11
CA GLY A 186 -7.52 -4.09 -17.79
C GLY A 186 -7.78 -2.57 -17.84
N ILE A 187 -6.80 -1.74 -17.48
CA ILE A 187 -6.90 -0.29 -17.67
C ILE A 187 -6.45 0.06 -19.08
N ALA A 188 -7.40 0.53 -19.89
CA ALA A 188 -7.15 0.82 -21.29
C ALA A 188 -6.20 2.02 -21.47
N ALA A 189 -5.26 1.94 -22.41
CA ALA A 189 -4.19 2.92 -22.60
C ALA A 189 -4.68 4.36 -22.81
N GLN A 190 -5.84 4.55 -23.46
CA GLN A 190 -6.47 5.87 -23.66
C GLN A 190 -6.89 6.57 -22.36
N ARG A 191 -6.95 5.83 -21.25
CA ARG A 191 -7.24 6.38 -19.91
C ARG A 191 -5.97 6.89 -19.22
N ILE A 192 -4.78 6.64 -19.80
CA ILE A 192 -3.49 6.97 -19.18
C ILE A 192 -2.78 8.02 -20.04
N THR A 193 -2.36 9.11 -19.42
CA THR A 193 -1.52 10.14 -20.04
C THR A 193 -0.17 10.17 -19.33
N CYS A 194 0.90 9.83 -20.05
CA CYS A 194 2.27 10.01 -19.54
C CYS A 194 2.66 11.49 -19.71
N CYS A 195 2.94 12.16 -18.59
CA CYS A 195 3.33 13.55 -18.55
C CYS A 195 4.86 13.69 -18.52
N THR A 196 5.38 14.84 -18.93
CA THR A 196 6.82 15.17 -18.94
C THR A 196 7.27 15.93 -17.69
N SER A 197 6.33 16.35 -16.84
CA SER A 197 6.59 17.01 -15.56
C SER A 197 5.47 16.75 -14.55
N SER A 198 5.75 16.96 -13.26
CA SER A 198 4.73 16.91 -12.21
C SER A 198 3.67 17.99 -12.41
N ALA A 199 4.06 19.21 -12.77
CA ALA A 199 3.14 20.29 -13.11
C ALA A 199 2.14 19.89 -14.20
N GLN A 200 2.61 19.27 -15.29
CA GLN A 200 1.72 18.77 -16.34
C GLN A 200 0.79 17.66 -15.84
N ALA A 201 1.27 16.77 -14.97
CA ALA A 201 0.41 15.72 -14.39
C ALA A 201 -0.74 16.31 -13.55
N LEU A 202 -0.49 17.41 -12.85
CA LEU A 202 -1.47 18.10 -12.00
C LEU A 202 -2.57 18.81 -12.79
N GLU A 203 -2.31 19.21 -14.04
CA GLU A 203 -3.28 19.92 -14.89
C GLU A 203 -4.59 19.11 -15.07
N GLY A 204 -5.68 19.60 -14.47
CA GLY A 204 -7.01 18.99 -14.57
C GLY A 204 -7.14 17.65 -13.81
N ALA A 205 -6.25 17.39 -12.85
CA ALA A 205 -6.40 16.30 -11.90
C ALA A 205 -7.37 16.70 -10.78
N ASP A 206 -8.33 15.84 -10.44
CA ASP A 206 -9.21 16.05 -9.29
C ASP A 206 -8.57 15.53 -8.00
N ILE A 207 -7.67 14.56 -8.13
CA ILE A 207 -6.97 13.87 -7.04
C ILE A 207 -5.49 13.83 -7.38
N VAL A 208 -4.63 13.99 -6.38
CA VAL A 208 -3.18 13.88 -6.55
C VAL A 208 -2.63 12.85 -5.59
N THR A 209 -1.95 11.84 -6.13
CA THR A 209 -1.25 10.81 -5.36
C THR A 209 0.25 10.93 -5.62
N THR A 210 1.04 11.11 -4.57
CA THR A 210 2.50 11.13 -4.62
C THR A 210 3.07 9.88 -3.96
N VAL A 211 3.81 9.07 -4.72
CA VAL A 211 4.46 7.83 -4.25
C VAL A 211 5.92 7.76 -4.72
N THR A 212 6.61 8.90 -4.73
CA THR A 212 8.04 9.00 -5.01
C THR A 212 8.87 8.45 -3.85
N ALA A 213 9.98 7.77 -4.14
CA ALA A 213 10.93 7.30 -3.13
C ALA A 213 12.20 8.16 -3.16
N ALA A 214 12.34 9.07 -2.19
CA ALA A 214 13.58 9.83 -2.01
C ALA A 214 13.79 10.10 -0.51
N LYS A 215 14.96 9.70 0.03
CA LYS A 215 15.30 9.93 1.44
C LYS A 215 15.89 11.34 1.65
N ARG A 216 15.14 12.35 1.24
CA ARG A 216 15.49 13.76 1.36
C ARG A 216 14.22 14.61 1.37
N ARG A 217 14.33 15.86 1.82
CA ARG A 217 13.27 16.85 1.60
C ARG A 217 13.18 17.14 0.10
N ALA A 218 12.01 16.92 -0.49
CA ALA A 218 11.74 17.17 -1.90
C ALA A 218 10.45 17.98 -2.05
N CYS A 219 10.47 18.97 -2.94
CA CYS A 219 9.26 19.67 -3.38
C CYS A 219 8.72 18.92 -4.61
N VAL A 220 7.82 17.96 -4.40
CA VAL A 220 7.23 17.16 -5.49
C VAL A 220 6.10 17.92 -6.18
N ILE A 221 5.35 18.71 -5.40
CA ILE A 221 4.27 19.59 -5.83
C ILE A 221 4.59 20.97 -5.30
N ALA A 222 4.68 21.98 -6.17
CA ALA A 222 4.79 23.36 -5.73
C ALA A 222 3.41 23.97 -5.51
N ASP A 223 3.28 24.92 -4.59
CA ASP A 223 2.01 25.60 -4.30
C ASP A 223 1.39 26.25 -5.55
N ALA A 224 2.23 26.74 -6.47
CA ALA A 224 1.79 27.33 -7.73
C ALA A 224 1.15 26.33 -8.71
N ASP A 225 1.38 25.02 -8.51
CA ASP A 225 0.85 23.96 -9.37
C ASP A 225 -0.49 23.40 -8.85
N VAL A 226 -0.89 23.78 -7.63
CA VAL A 226 -2.19 23.39 -7.03
C VAL A 226 -3.22 24.48 -7.35
N ARG A 227 -4.30 24.11 -8.03
CA ARG A 227 -5.37 25.03 -8.45
C ARG A 227 -6.69 24.67 -7.78
#